data_AF-A0A382PIR7-F1
#
_entry.id   AF-A0A382PIR7-F1
#
_cell.length_a   1.000
_cell.length_b   1.000
_cell.length_c   1.000
_cell.angle_alpha   90.00
_cell.angle_beta   90.00
_cell.angle_gamma   90.00
#
_symmetry.space_group_name_H-M   'P 1'
#
loop_
_entity.id
_entity.type
_entity.pdbx_description
1 polymer ?
#
loop_
_entity_poly.entity_id
_entity_poly.type
_entity_poly.pdbx_seq_one_letter_code
_entity_poly.pdbx_strand_id
1 'polypeptide(L)'
;MALLYIAQKQNDNWIPLVALKCIAKFLNIPYIKVYEVATFYTMYNLSPVGNYLIQVCTTTPCMIKGAYELVEVCKKKVSENENELSKDKSCSWMEVECLGACINAPMM
;
A
#
# COMPACT_ATOMS: atom_id res chain seq x y z
N MET A 1 -12.44 -10.37 0.51
CA MET A 1 -11.79 -9.22 -0.12
C MET A 1 -12.57 -7.92 0.03
N ALA A 2 -13.75 -7.76 -0.58
CA ALA A 2 -14.43 -6.46 -0.64
C ALA A 2 -14.61 -5.75 0.72
N LEU A 3 -14.95 -6.50 1.79
CA LEU A 3 -15.08 -5.95 3.14
C LEU A 3 -13.76 -5.40 3.72
N LEU A 4 -12.62 -6.03 3.43
CA LEU A 4 -11.31 -5.54 3.88
C LEU A 4 -10.96 -4.22 3.17
N TYR A 5 -11.23 -4.15 1.87
CA TYR A 5 -11.03 -2.93 1.09
C TYR A 5 -11.91 -1.78 1.59
N ILE A 6 -13.18 -2.06 1.90
CA ILE A 6 -14.08 -1.07 2.50
C ILE A 6 -13.57 -0.62 3.87
N ALA A 7 -13.15 -1.56 4.73
CA ALA A 7 -12.63 -1.24 6.05
C ALA A 7 -11.36 -0.37 5.99
N GLN A 8 -10.46 -0.65 5.05
CA GLN A 8 -9.28 0.18 4.80
C GLN A 8 -9.67 1.60 4.37
N LYS A 9 -10.64 1.74 3.47
CA LYS A 9 -11.13 3.04 3.00
C LYS A 9 -11.82 3.84 4.11
N GLN A 10 -12.50 3.16 5.04
CA GLN A 10 -13.18 3.80 6.18
C GLN A 10 -12.21 4.28 7.26
N ASN A 11 -11.00 3.72 7.33
CA ASN A 11 -10.06 3.94 8.41
C ASN A 11 -8.74 4.54 7.87
N ASP A 12 -8.84 5.61 7.09
CA ASP A 12 -7.71 6.41 6.61
C ASP A 12 -6.59 5.58 5.94
N ASN A 13 -7.00 4.70 5.02
CA ASN A 13 -6.13 3.86 4.19
C ASN A 13 -5.33 2.77 4.93
N TRP A 14 -5.72 2.37 6.15
CA TRP A 14 -5.12 1.22 6.84
C TRP A 14 -6.15 0.41 7.63
N ILE A 15 -5.83 -0.86 7.92
CA ILE A 15 -6.75 -1.80 8.56
C ILE A 15 -6.29 -2.09 10.00
N PRO A 16 -7.05 -1.64 11.02
CA PRO A 16 -6.73 -1.94 12.40
C PRO A 16 -7.16 -3.37 12.75
N LEU A 17 -6.50 -3.97 13.74
CA LEU A 17 -6.82 -5.33 14.22
C LEU A 17 -8.28 -5.48 14.67
N VAL A 18 -8.89 -4.38 15.16
CA VAL A 18 -10.30 -4.34 15.55
C VAL A 18 -11.22 -4.54 14.34
N ALA A 19 -10.88 -3.95 13.18
CA ALA A 19 -11.65 -4.11 11.95
C ALA A 19 -11.58 -5.56 11.44
N LEU A 20 -10.40 -6.19 11.48
CA LEU A 20 -10.24 -7.61 11.13
C LEU A 20 -11.10 -8.53 12.00
N LYS A 21 -11.13 -8.29 13.32
CA LYS A 21 -11.99 -9.04 14.26
C LYS A 21 -13.47 -8.81 13.98
N CYS A 22 -13.87 -7.58 13.62
CA CYS A 22 -15.24 -7.26 13.25
C CYS A 22 -15.68 -8.02 11.99
N ILE A 23 -14.85 -8.00 10.95
CA ILE A 23 -15.11 -8.72 9.69
C ILE A 23 -15.19 -10.23 9.93
N ALA A 24 -14.29 -10.79 10.75
CA ALA A 24 -14.30 -12.21 11.09
C ALA A 24 -15.62 -12.63 11.77
N LYS A 25 -16.11 -11.81 12.71
CA LYS A 25 -17.42 -12.02 13.36
C LYS A 25 -18.57 -11.90 12.36
N PHE A 26 -18.55 -10.88 11.50
CA PHE A 26 -19.60 -10.64 10.51
C PHE A 26 -19.73 -11.80 9.50
N LEU A 27 -18.60 -12.36 9.07
CA LEU A 27 -18.55 -13.49 8.13
C LEU A 27 -18.64 -14.87 8.81
N ASN A 28 -18.70 -14.92 10.15
CA ASN A 28 -18.69 -16.14 10.94
C ASN A 28 -17.52 -17.09 10.60
N ILE A 29 -16.31 -16.53 10.45
CA ILE A 29 -15.07 -17.29 10.18
C ILE A 29 -14.02 -17.00 11.25
N PRO A 30 -13.04 -17.90 11.45
CA PRO A 30 -11.94 -17.66 12.37
C PRO A 30 -11.15 -16.40 12.00
N TYR A 31 -10.80 -15.59 13.01
CA TYR A 31 -9.99 -14.38 12.85
C TYR A 31 -8.70 -14.62 12.05
N ILE A 32 -8.04 -15.77 12.28
CA ILE A 32 -6.79 -16.11 11.62
C ILE A 32 -6.92 -16.18 10.09
N LYS A 33 -8.05 -16.66 9.56
CA LYS A 33 -8.28 -16.72 8.10
C LYS A 33 -8.38 -15.33 7.49
N VAL A 34 -8.97 -14.37 8.22
CA VAL A 34 -9.05 -12.98 7.77
C VAL A 34 -7.66 -12.33 7.83
N TYR A 35 -6.91 -12.62 8.89
CA TYR A 35 -5.55 -12.13 9.06
C TYR A 35 -4.60 -12.64 7.97
N GLU A 36 -4.67 -13.94 7.64
CA GLU A 36 -3.90 -14.56 6.55
C GLU A 36 -4.12 -13.82 5.23
N VAL A 37 -5.39 -13.55 4.87
CA VAL A 37 -5.73 -12.82 3.64
C VAL A 37 -5.23 -11.37 3.70
N ALA A 38 -5.37 -10.70 4.84
CA ALA A 38 -4.90 -9.32 5.00
C ALA A 38 -3.37 -9.21 4.88
N THR A 39 -2.61 -10.21 5.37
CA THR A 39 -1.15 -10.25 5.23
C THR A 39 -0.67 -10.74 3.86
N PHE A 40 -1.50 -11.52 3.14
CA PHE A 40 -1.10 -12.12 1.87
C PHE A 40 -1.16 -11.14 0.70
N TYR A 41 -2.18 -10.27 0.67
CA TYR A 41 -2.32 -9.28 -0.40
C TYR A 41 -1.66 -7.95 -0.01
N THR A 42 -0.67 -7.54 -0.79
CA THR A 42 0.11 -6.31 -0.59
C THR A 42 -0.69 -5.01 -0.66
N MET A 43 -1.92 -5.05 -1.18
CA MET A 43 -2.83 -3.88 -1.21
C MET A 43 -3.35 -3.49 0.18
N TYR A 44 -3.38 -4.42 1.12
CA TYR A 44 -3.94 -4.19 2.45
C TYR A 44 -2.87 -3.65 3.40
N ASN A 45 -3.02 -2.40 3.80
CA ASN A 45 -2.07 -1.75 4.71
C ASN A 45 -2.42 -2.12 6.16
N LEU A 46 -1.47 -2.73 6.86
CA LEU A 46 -1.60 -3.09 8.30
C LEU A 46 -1.05 -2.01 9.24
N SER A 47 -0.39 -1.01 8.69
CA SER A 47 0.13 0.17 9.39
C SER A 47 -0.40 1.46 8.73
N PRO A 48 -0.45 2.58 9.47
CA PRO A 48 -0.86 3.86 8.92
C PRO A 48 0.09 4.34 7.80
N VAL A 49 -0.47 4.64 6.63
CA VAL A 49 0.28 5.11 5.44
C VAL A 49 0.05 6.59 5.12
N GLY A 50 -0.83 7.26 5.87
CA GLY A 50 -1.22 8.64 5.60
C GLY A 50 -2.31 8.74 4.52
N ASN A 51 -2.57 9.96 4.06
CA ASN A 51 -3.64 10.24 3.10
C ASN A 51 -3.30 9.74 1.69
N TYR A 52 -2.02 9.75 1.32
CA TYR A 52 -1.53 9.35 0.01
C TYR A 52 -0.39 8.34 0.13
N LEU A 53 -0.63 7.12 -0.37
CA LEU A 53 0.40 6.10 -0.52
C LEU A 53 0.88 6.12 -1.97
N ILE A 54 2.11 6.58 -2.19
CA ILE A 54 2.75 6.63 -3.50
C ILE A 54 3.36 5.26 -3.81
N GLN A 55 2.97 4.64 -4.91
CA GLN A 55 3.40 3.29 -5.29
C GLN A 55 4.19 3.34 -6.58
N VAL A 56 5.52 3.28 -6.49
CA VAL A 56 6.39 3.37 -7.67
C VAL A 56 6.64 1.98 -8.25
N CYS A 57 6.26 1.78 -9.51
CA CYS A 57 6.53 0.52 -10.21
C CYS A 57 8.02 0.43 -10.60
N THR A 58 8.76 -0.52 -10.04
CA THR A 58 10.20 -0.73 -10.32
C THR A 58 10.49 -1.96 -11.19
N THR A 59 9.45 -2.58 -11.77
CA THR A 59 9.63 -3.71 -12.69
C THR A 59 10.39 -3.34 -13.96
N THR A 60 10.96 -4.35 -14.65
CA THR A 60 11.88 -4.18 -15.77
C THR A 60 11.45 -3.14 -16.82
N PRO A 61 10.19 -3.08 -17.29
CA PRO A 61 9.77 -2.06 -18.25
C PRO A 61 9.88 -0.63 -17.71
N CYS A 62 9.53 -0.42 -16.44
CA CYS A 62 9.63 0.89 -15.78
C CYS A 62 11.08 1.20 -15.37
N MET A 63 11.84 0.20 -14.93
CA MET A 63 13.27 0.31 -14.61
C MET A 63 14.07 0.86 -15.80
N ILE A 64 13.91 0.28 -16.99
CA ILE A 64 14.62 0.72 -18.21
C ILE A 64 14.21 2.15 -18.62
N LYS A 65 13.01 2.58 -18.23
CA LYS A 65 12.48 3.92 -18.47
C LYS A 65 12.78 4.93 -17.36
N GLY A 66 13.61 4.57 -16.38
CA GLY A 66 14.07 5.49 -15.34
C GLY A 66 13.24 5.50 -14.06
N ALA A 67 12.53 4.42 -13.71
CA ALA A 67 11.76 4.35 -12.46
C ALA A 67 12.58 4.64 -11.19
N TYR A 68 13.87 4.29 -11.16
CA TYR A 68 14.73 4.60 -10.01
C TYR A 68 14.96 6.10 -9.81
N GLU A 69 14.87 6.91 -10.87
CA GLU A 69 14.90 8.37 -10.73
C GLU A 69 13.66 8.87 -9.96
N LEU A 70 12.50 8.24 -10.16
CA LEU A 70 11.29 8.53 -9.38
C LEU A 70 11.43 8.11 -7.92
N VAL A 71 12.04 6.95 -7.66
CA VAL A 71 12.35 6.48 -6.30
C VAL A 71 13.25 7.49 -5.58
N GLU A 72 14.32 7.97 -6.22
CA GLU A 72 15.22 8.97 -5.63
C GLU A 72 14.52 10.32 -5.37
N VAL A 73 13.55 10.72 -6.19
CA VAL A 73 12.71 11.88 -5.93
C VAL A 73 11.78 11.64 -4.72
N CYS A 74 11.20 10.45 -4.60
CA CYS A 74 10.37 10.07 -3.46
C CYS A 74 11.18 10.08 -2.15
N LYS A 75 12.40 9.54 -2.16
CA LYS A 75 13.30 9.56 -1.00
C LYS A 75 13.58 10.98 -0.50
N LYS A 76 13.88 11.89 -1.43
CA LYS A 76 14.21 13.29 -1.12
C LYS A 76 13.02 14.11 -0.65
N LYS A 77 11.82 13.84 -1.17
CA LYS A 77 10.62 14.66 -0.91
C LYS A 77 9.69 14.11 0.17
N VAL A 78 9.58 12.79 0.29
CA VAL A 78 8.63 12.11 1.19
C VAL A 78 9.33 11.66 2.45
N SER A 79 10.21 10.66 2.35
CA SER A 79 10.96 10.05 3.44
C SER A 79 12.15 9.27 2.89
N GLU A 80 13.27 9.20 3.60
CA GLU A 80 14.45 8.45 3.13
C GLU A 80 14.15 6.95 2.99
N ASN A 81 13.34 6.40 3.90
CA ASN A 81 12.97 4.98 3.90
C ASN A 81 11.59 4.74 3.28
N GLU A 82 11.43 3.56 2.69
CA GLU A 82 10.15 3.02 2.23
C GLU A 82 9.19 2.78 3.41
N ASN A 83 7.88 2.92 3.16
CA ASN A 83 6.80 2.74 4.15
C ASN A 83 6.90 3.66 5.37
N GLU A 84 7.73 4.70 5.31
CA GLU A 84 7.82 5.73 6.34
C GLU A 84 6.91 6.91 5.99
N LEU A 85 6.28 7.48 7.01
CA LEU A 85 5.45 8.67 6.84
C LEU A 85 6.35 9.88 6.65
N SER A 86 5.94 10.77 5.73
CA SER A 86 6.57 12.08 5.61
C SER A 86 6.44 12.90 6.90
N LYS A 87 7.25 13.95 7.04
CA LYS A 87 7.26 14.85 8.21
C LYS A 87 5.87 15.40 8.54
N ASP A 88 5.07 15.66 7.52
CA ASP A 88 3.70 16.18 7.66
C ASP A 88 2.64 15.08 7.87
N LYS A 89 3.06 13.81 7.91
CA LYS A 89 2.23 12.60 8.04
C LYS A 89 1.12 12.47 6.98
N SER A 90 1.25 13.20 5.88
CA SER A 90 0.25 13.27 4.81
C SER A 90 0.43 12.20 3.75
N CYS A 91 1.67 11.75 3.52
CA CYS A 91 2.01 10.76 2.51
C CYS A 91 3.12 9.81 2.96
N SER A 92 3.16 8.64 2.33
CA SER A 92 4.27 7.68 2.34
C SER A 92 4.54 7.20 0.92
N TRP A 93 5.66 6.52 0.72
CA TRP A 93 5.99 5.90 -0.55
C TRP A 93 6.44 4.45 -0.37
N MET A 94 6.22 3.64 -1.40
CA MET A 94 6.68 2.25 -1.45
C MET A 94 7.03 1.85 -2.89
N GLU A 95 7.94 0.88 -3.00
CA GLU A 95 8.21 0.22 -4.27
C GLU A 95 7.19 -0.91 -4.46
N VAL A 96 6.65 -0.98 -5.67
CA VAL A 96 5.70 -2.02 -6.04
C VAL A 96 6.11 -2.71 -7.33
N GLU A 97 5.56 -3.91 -7.49
CA GLU A 97 5.65 -4.68 -8.71
C GLU A 97 4.78 -4.09 -9.84
N CYS A 98 4.57 -4.85 -10.90
CA CYS A 98 3.91 -4.37 -12.12
C CYS A 98 2.47 -3.90 -11.85
N LEU A 99 2.20 -2.62 -12.13
CA LEU A 99 0.87 -2.02 -12.09
C LEU A 99 0.11 -2.10 -13.43
N GLY A 100 0.66 -2.80 -14.44
CA GLY A 100 -0.02 -3.08 -15.70
C GLY A 100 -0.06 -1.92 -16.72
N ALA A 101 0.57 -0.78 -16.43
CA ALA A 101 0.60 0.39 -17.31
C ALA A 101 1.92 0.51 -18.12
N CYS A 102 2.44 -0.62 -18.63
CA CYS A 102 3.79 -0.68 -19.22
C CYS A 102 4.01 0.24 -20.44
N ILE A 103 2.97 0.51 -21.24
CA ILE A 103 3.05 1.42 -22.39
C ILE A 103 3.29 2.87 -21.95
N ASN A 104 2.86 3.19 -20.72
CA ASN A 104 2.99 4.51 -20.10
C ASN A 104 4.15 4.58 -19.10
N ALA A 105 5.09 3.62 -19.14
CA ALA A 105 6.25 3.62 -18.25
C ALA A 105 7.12 4.89 -18.43
N PRO A 106 7.70 5.45 -17.35
CA PRO A 106 7.59 5.03 -15.95
C PRO A 106 6.30 5.55 -15.29
N MET A 107 5.81 4.85 -14.27
CA MET A 107 4.54 5.19 -13.61
C MET A 107 4.59 5.03 -12.09
N MET A 108 3.71 5.78 -11.43
CA MET A 108 3.51 5.85 -9.98
C MET A 108 2.05 6.17 -9.66
#